data_AF-A0A661KYC3-F1
#
_entry.id   AF-A0A661KYC3-F1
#
_cell.length_a   1.000
_cell.length_b   1.000
_cell.length_c   1.000
_cell.angle_alpha   90.00
_cell.angle_beta   90.00
_cell.angle_gamma   90.00
#
_symmetry.space_group_name_H-M   'P 1'
#
loop_
_entity.id
_entity.type
_entity.pdbx_description
1 polymer ?
#
loop_
_entity_poly.entity_id
_entity_poly.type
_entity_poly.pdbx_seq_one_letter_code
_entity_poly.pdbx_strand_id
1 'polypeptide(L)' 'MKYKLDKGCHSVYSLQFHLVLVVKYRKKVLVGKLAERLKEVVEEVAQHF' A
#
# COMPACT_ATOMS: atom_id res chain seq x y z
N MET A 1 -5.61 21.38 11.42
CA MET A 1 -5.32 20.03 10.88
C MET A 1 -3.80 19.88 10.87
N LYS A 2 -3.21 18.94 11.61
CA LYS A 2 -1.74 18.75 11.66
C LYS A 2 -1.34 17.78 10.55
N TYR A 3 -0.61 18.25 9.54
CA TYR A 3 -0.07 17.40 8.48
C TYR A 3 1.27 16.81 8.90
N LYS A 4 1.49 15.52 8.62
CA LYS A 4 2.81 14.90 8.72
C LYS A 4 3.58 15.27 7.45
N LEU A 5 4.58 16.14 7.60
CA LEU A 5 5.40 16.65 6.50
C LEU A 5 6.72 15.92 6.45
N ASP A 6 7.06 15.39 5.29
CA ASP A 6 8.37 14.86 4.95
C ASP A 6 9.15 15.88 4.11
N LYS A 7 10.49 15.75 4.08
CA LYS A 7 11.39 16.70 3.43
C LYS A 7 12.41 15.96 2.57
N GLY A 8 12.61 16.45 1.35
CA GLY A 8 13.75 16.15 0.48
C GLY A 8 14.71 17.33 0.41
N CYS A 9 15.76 17.24 -0.42
CA CYS A 9 16.79 18.29 -0.55
C CYS A 9 16.23 19.68 -0.88
N HIS A 10 15.16 19.75 -1.69
CA HIS A 10 14.54 21.00 -2.12
C HIS A 10 13.00 20.94 -2.13
N SER A 11 12.40 20.05 -1.32
CA SER A 11 10.95 19.84 -1.31
C SER A 11 10.43 19.50 0.08
N VAL A 12 9.24 20.00 0.41
CA VAL A 12 8.48 19.62 1.60
C VAL A 12 7.12 19.10 1.13
N TYR A 13 6.71 17.92 1.57
CA TYR A 13 5.51 17.27 1.04
C TYR A 13 4.78 16.44 2.11
N SER A 14 3.52 16.13 1.81
CA SER A 14 2.70 15.16 2.56
C SER A 14 1.93 14.34 1.54
N LEU A 15 2.39 13.11 1.28
CA LEU A 15 1.83 12.25 0.24
C LEU A 15 1.08 11.09 0.89
N GLN A 16 -0.23 11.01 0.65
CA GLN A 16 -1.11 9.94 1.12
C GLN A 16 -2.03 9.53 -0.04
N PHE A 17 -2.12 8.23 -0.30
CA PHE A 17 -2.86 7.69 -1.44
C PHE A 17 -3.92 6.69 -0.98
N HIS A 18 -5.08 6.70 -1.63
CA HIS A 18 -6.09 5.65 -1.49
C HIS A 18 -6.05 4.76 -2.73
N LEU A 19 -5.36 3.62 -2.62
CA LEU A 19 -5.17 2.67 -3.71
C LEU A 19 -6.11 1.46 -3.53
N VAL A 20 -6.92 1.18 -4.55
CA VAL A 20 -7.82 0.01 -4.57
C VAL A 20 -7.58 -0.78 -5.85
N LEU A 21 -7.33 -2.08 -5.70
CA LEU A 21 -7.04 -3.01 -6.80
C LEU A 21 -7.97 -4.22 -6.71
N VAL A 22 -8.24 -4.85 -7.86
CA VAL A 22 -9.09 -6.05 -7.95
C VAL A 22 -8.37 -7.17 -8.69
N VAL A 23 -8.71 -8.41 -8.35
CA VAL A 23 -8.17 -9.57 -9.05
C VAL A 23 -8.77 -9.74 -10.44
N LYS A 24 -8.04 -10.45 -11.31
CA LYS A 24 -8.50 -10.78 -12.66
C LYS A 24 -9.85 -11.48 -12.61
N TYR A 25 -10.79 -11.01 -13.44
CA TYR A 25 -12.18 -11.48 -13.50
C TYR A 25 -12.98 -11.34 -12.19
N ARG A 26 -12.54 -10.51 -11.23
CA ARG A 26 -13.20 -10.27 -9.94
C ARG A 26 -13.55 -11.55 -9.16
N LYS A 27 -12.74 -12.61 -9.32
CA LYS A 27 -12.94 -13.85 -8.59
C LYS A 27 -12.81 -13.61 -7.09
N LYS A 28 -13.66 -14.24 -6.26
CA LYS A 28 -13.62 -14.10 -4.80
C LYS A 28 -12.54 -14.99 -4.17
N VAL A 29 -11.30 -14.83 -4.62
CA VAL A 29 -10.16 -15.67 -4.19
C VAL A 29 -9.39 -15.11 -2.99
N LEU A 30 -9.57 -13.83 -2.67
CA LEU A 30 -8.87 -13.16 -1.57
C LEU A 30 -9.46 -13.55 -0.21
N VAL A 31 -9.31 -14.82 0.17
CA VAL A 31 -9.82 -15.40 1.41
C VAL A 31 -8.80 -16.36 2.03
N GLY A 32 -8.89 -16.54 3.35
CA GLY A 32 -8.02 -17.45 4.12
C GLY A 32 -6.53 -17.18 3.93
N LYS A 33 -5.74 -18.25 3.87
CA LYS A 33 -4.26 -18.20 3.76
C LYS A 33 -3.75 -17.39 2.57
N LEU A 34 -4.49 -17.35 1.46
CA LEU A 34 -4.08 -16.56 0.29
C LEU A 34 -4.12 -15.06 0.59
N ALA A 35 -5.14 -14.60 1.31
CA ALA A 35 -5.24 -13.20 1.72
C ALA A 35 -4.17 -12.83 2.75
N GLU A 36 -3.83 -13.73 3.66
CA GLU A 36 -2.75 -13.55 4.64
C GLU A 36 -1.40 -13.40 3.93
N ARG A 37 -1.04 -14.33 3.04
CA ARG A 37 0.21 -14.25 2.28
C ARG A 37 0.28 -13.00 1.40
N LEU A 38 -0.84 -12.58 0.83
CA LEU A 38 -0.87 -11.35 0.01
C LEU A 38 -0.53 -10.11 0.85
N LYS A 39 -1.02 -10.02 2.09
CA LYS A 39 -0.68 -8.91 2.98
C LYS A 39 0.81 -8.88 3.29
N GLU A 40 1.39 -10.02 3.63
CA GLU A 40 2.83 -10.15 3.87
C GLU A 40 3.65 -9.66 2.67
N VAL A 41 3.32 -10.13 1.46
CA VAL A 41 4.02 -9.71 0.24
C VAL A 41 3.87 -8.20 -0.01
N VAL A 42 2.69 -7.63 0.25
CA VAL A 42 2.48 -6.18 0.10
C VAL A 42 3.32 -5.39 1.11
N GLU A 43 3.43 -5.87 2.35
CA GLU A 43 4.29 -5.26 3.37
C GLU A 43 5.78 -5.40 3.05
N GLU A 44 6.23 -6.58 2.60
CA GLU A 44 7.59 -6.83 2.14
C GLU A 44 7.99 -5.87 1.01
N VAL A 45 7.11 -5.69 0.01
CA VAL A 45 7.33 -4.74 -1.08
C VAL A 45 7.34 -3.30 -0.58
N ALA A 46 6.40 -2.92 0.28
CA ALA A 46 6.32 -1.55 0.81
C ALA A 46 7.49 -1.17 1.71
N GLN A 47 8.18 -2.12 2.32
CA GLN A 47 9.39 -1.87 3.11
C GLN A 47 10.67 -1.83 2.29
N HIS A 48 10.68 -2.53 1.14
CA HIS A 48 11.83 -2.54 0.24
C HIS A 48 11.99 -1.22 -0.54
N PHE A 49 10.90 -0.47 -0.72
CA PHE A 49 10.87 0.81 -1.44
C PHE A 49 10.60 1.98 -0.50
#